data_AF-A0A7J3I896-F1
#
_entry.id   AF-A0A7J3I896-F1
#
_cell.length_a   1.000
_cell.length_b   1.000
_cell.length_c   1.000
_cell.angle_alpha   90.00
_cell.angle_beta   90.00
_cell.angle_gamma   90.00
#
_symmetry.space_group_name_H-M   'P 1'
#
loop_
_entity.id
_entity.type
_entity.pdbx_description
1 polymer ?
#
loop_
_entity_poly.entity_id
_entity_poly.type
_entity_poly.pdbx_seq_one_letter_code
_entity_poly.pdbx_strand_id
1 'polypeptide(L)'
;MEKFGPEVKNLIRRLLESIPLYFDRNLTLNSDGRRLLSQLLRYLLYEHQEYRYLAREIRKNPTIENVIKLARIILSSDEIN
;
A
#
# COMPACT_ATOMS: atom_id res chain seq x y z
N MET A 1 0.49 20.47 3.12
CA MET A 1 1.67 19.65 3.48
C MET A 1 1.35 18.23 3.08
N GLU A 2 2.18 17.60 2.25
CA GLU A 2 1.98 16.20 1.86
C GLU A 2 2.07 15.32 3.11
N LYS A 3 1.00 14.58 3.41
CA LYS A 3 0.89 13.77 4.62
C LYS A 3 1.69 12.46 4.54
N PHE A 4 2.21 12.09 3.39
CA PHE A 4 2.98 10.86 3.15
C PHE A 4 4.11 11.15 2.15
N GLY A 5 5.26 10.50 2.32
CA GLY A 5 6.42 10.64 1.45
C GLY A 5 6.18 10.15 0.01
N PRO A 6 6.94 10.67 -0.97
CA PRO A 6 6.78 10.31 -2.38
C PRO A 6 7.05 8.82 -2.64
N GLU A 7 7.96 8.19 -1.90
CA GLU A 7 8.24 6.75 -1.98
C GLU A 7 7.00 5.91 -1.66
N VAL A 8 6.29 6.25 -0.58
CA VAL A 8 5.07 5.54 -0.16
C VAL A 8 3.99 5.67 -1.25
N LYS A 9 3.80 6.87 -1.79
CA LYS A 9 2.84 7.13 -2.87
C LYS A 9 3.20 6.39 -4.17
N ASN A 10 4.49 6.37 -4.55
CA ASN A 10 4.93 5.71 -5.78
C ASN A 10 4.77 4.18 -5.69
N LEU A 11 5.10 3.60 -4.54
CA LEU A 11 4.96 2.16 -4.33
C LEU A 11 3.49 1.71 -4.35
N ILE A 12 2.56 2.48 -3.77
CA ILE A 12 1.14 2.12 -3.77
C ILE A 12 0.53 2.27 -5.18
N ARG A 13 0.91 3.31 -5.93
CA ARG A 13 0.49 3.47 -7.33
C ARG A 13 0.97 2.32 -8.19
N ARG A 14 2.25 1.95 -8.06
CA ARG A 14 2.82 0.82 -8.81
C ARG A 14 2.10 -0.51 -8.54
N LEU A 15 1.69 -0.77 -7.31
CA LEU A 15 0.87 -1.95 -6.98
C LEU A 15 -0.47 -1.94 -7.74
N LEU A 16 -1.13 -0.79 -7.82
CA LEU A 16 -2.46 -0.64 -8.42
C LEU A 16 -2.45 -0.51 -9.95
N GLU A 17 -1.43 0.09 -10.54
CA GLU A 17 -1.29 0.23 -12.00
C GLU A 17 -0.90 -1.10 -12.67
N SER A 18 -0.21 -1.97 -11.93
CA SER A 18 0.27 -3.26 -12.43
C SER A 18 -0.45 -4.45 -11.75
N ILE A 19 -1.79 -4.39 -11.63
CA ILE A 19 -2.58 -5.43 -10.97
C ILE A 19 -2.26 -6.85 -11.51
N PRO A 20 -2.27 -7.10 -12.83
CA PRO A 20 -2.00 -8.44 -13.36
C PRO A 20 -0.60 -8.98 -13.03
N LEU A 21 0.35 -8.10 -12.69
CA LEU A 21 1.72 -8.48 -12.34
C LEU A 21 1.86 -8.85 -10.85
N TYR A 22 1.13 -8.17 -9.98
CA TYR A 22 1.32 -8.27 -8.52
C TYR A 22 0.23 -9.06 -7.80
N PHE A 23 -0.90 -9.31 -8.45
CA PHE A 23 -2.02 -10.06 -7.88
C PHE A 23 -2.20 -11.39 -8.62
N ASP A 24 -2.54 -12.41 -7.86
CA ASP A 24 -2.94 -13.71 -8.40
C ASP A 24 -4.38 -13.68 -8.93
N ARG A 25 -4.85 -14.84 -9.43
CA ARG A 25 -6.23 -14.98 -9.94
C ARG A 25 -7.30 -14.78 -8.87
N ASN A 26 -6.94 -14.85 -7.59
CA ASN A 26 -7.83 -14.61 -6.45
C ASN A 26 -7.73 -13.17 -5.94
N LEU A 27 -7.11 -12.26 -6.71
CA LEU A 27 -6.92 -10.87 -6.36
C LEU A 27 -6.17 -10.68 -5.02
N THR A 28 -5.25 -11.60 -4.72
CA THR A 28 -4.36 -11.54 -3.56
C THR A 28 -2.92 -11.31 -4.02
N LEU A 29 -2.12 -10.55 -3.26
CA LEU A 29 -0.73 -10.32 -3.64
C LEU A 29 0.05 -11.62 -3.75
N ASN A 30 0.68 -11.81 -4.90
CA ASN A 30 1.66 -12.86 -5.14
C ASN A 30 2.99 -12.53 -4.43
N SER A 31 4.01 -13.37 -4.61
CA SER A 31 5.31 -13.19 -3.95
C SER A 31 5.97 -11.84 -4.25
N ASP A 32 5.89 -11.35 -5.49
CA ASP A 32 6.49 -10.07 -5.88
C ASP A 32 5.66 -8.88 -5.39
N GLY A 33 4.33 -9.00 -5.44
CA GLY A 33 3.42 -8.04 -4.83
C GLY A 33 3.67 -7.90 -3.32
N ARG A 34 3.88 -9.01 -2.61
CA ARG A 34 4.19 -9.03 -1.17
C ARG A 34 5.55 -8.40 -0.85
N ARG A 35 6.55 -8.55 -1.72
CA ARG A 35 7.84 -7.85 -1.59
C ARG A 35 7.65 -6.35 -1.70
N LEU A 36 6.91 -5.90 -2.71
CA LEU A 36 6.61 -4.48 -2.93
C LEU A 36 5.78 -3.88 -1.78
N LEU A 37 4.76 -4.60 -1.30
CA LEU A 37 3.98 -4.22 -0.13
C LEU A 37 4.85 -4.14 1.13
N SER A 38 5.79 -5.07 1.33
CA SER A 38 6.68 -5.06 2.50
C SER A 38 7.59 -3.83 2.51
N GLN A 39 8.08 -3.43 1.34
CA GLN A 39 8.85 -2.19 1.16
C GLN A 39 7.98 -0.96 1.44
N LEU A 40 6.78 -0.90 0.86
CA LEU A 40 5.82 0.18 1.13
C LEU A 40 5.52 0.33 2.62
N LEU A 41 5.21 -0.78 3.30
CA LEU A 41 4.87 -0.75 4.72
C LEU A 41 6.07 -0.38 5.60
N ARG A 42 7.31 -0.62 5.13
CA ARG A 42 8.52 -0.17 5.84
C ARG A 42 8.61 1.35 5.82
N TYR A 43 8.43 1.97 4.66
CA TYR A 43 8.44 3.43 4.55
C TYR A 43 7.26 4.06 5.28
N LEU A 44 6.05 3.52 5.09
CA LEU A 44 4.85 3.97 5.80
C LEU A 44 5.05 4.00 7.32
N LEU A 45 5.62 2.94 7.90
CA LEU A 45 5.81 2.85 9.35
C LEU A 45 7.02 3.64 9.86
N TYR A 46 7.96 3.96 8.98
CA TYR A 46 9.06 4.88 9.31
C TYR A 46 8.53 6.31 9.46
N GLU A 47 7.65 6.73 8.55
CA GLU A 47 7.05 8.07 8.54
C GLU A 47 5.87 8.19 9.51
N HIS A 48 5.04 7.15 9.62
CA HIS A 48 3.73 7.18 10.29
C HIS A 48 3.49 5.91 11.11
N GLN A 49 3.99 5.90 12.35
CA GLN A 49 3.89 4.76 13.26
C GLN A 49 2.45 4.48 13.72
N GLU A 50 1.52 5.43 13.59
CA GLU A 50 0.10 5.27 13.89
C GLU A 50 -0.58 4.21 13.02
N TYR A 51 -0.04 3.90 11.84
CA TYR A 51 -0.59 2.87 10.94
C TYR A 51 -0.11 1.44 11.21
N ARG A 52 0.62 1.19 12.32
CA ARG A 52 1.14 -0.17 12.66
C ARG A 52 0.07 -1.25 12.66
N TYR A 53 -1.10 -0.97 13.24
CA TYR A 53 -2.19 -1.95 13.28
C TYR A 53 -2.69 -2.29 11.88
N LEU A 54 -2.97 -1.27 11.07
CA LEU A 54 -3.39 -1.42 9.67
C LEU A 54 -2.35 -2.19 8.85
N ALA A 55 -1.07 -1.83 8.97
CA ALA A 55 0.02 -2.50 8.27
C ALA A 55 0.10 -4.00 8.59
N ARG A 56 -0.16 -4.38 9.86
CA ARG A 56 -0.19 -5.79 10.28
C ARG A 56 -1.36 -6.53 9.63
N GLU A 57 -2.54 -5.93 9.59
CA GLU A 57 -3.73 -6.56 9.02
C GLU A 57 -3.58 -6.76 7.50
N ILE A 58 -3.04 -5.78 6.79
CA ILE A 58 -2.79 -5.89 5.35
C ILE A 58 -1.72 -6.93 5.03
N ARG A 59 -0.67 -7.07 5.86
CA ARG A 59 0.32 -8.15 5.70
C ARG A 59 -0.31 -9.54 5.82
N LYS A 60 -1.26 -9.70 6.73
CA LYS A 60 -1.96 -10.98 6.93
C LYS A 60 -2.93 -11.28 5.79
N ASN A 61 -3.64 -10.26 5.31
CA ASN A 61 -4.65 -10.39 4.28
C ASN A 61 -4.40 -9.40 3.11
N PRO A 62 -3.43 -9.67 2.23
CA PRO A 62 -3.00 -8.73 1.20
C PRO A 62 -3.88 -8.82 -0.06
N THR A 63 -5.18 -8.61 0.10
CA THR A 63 -6.15 -8.57 -1.02
C THR A 63 -6.13 -7.22 -1.71
N ILE A 64 -6.58 -7.18 -2.97
CA ILE A 64 -6.73 -5.92 -3.71
C ILE A 64 -7.60 -4.90 -2.96
N GLU A 65 -8.66 -5.35 -2.30
CA GLU A 65 -9.53 -4.48 -1.51
C GLU A 65 -8.79 -3.82 -0.35
N ASN A 66 -7.95 -4.57 0.37
CA ASN A 66 -7.17 -4.05 1.47
C ASN A 66 -6.06 -3.11 0.99
N VAL A 67 -5.46 -3.40 -0.17
CA VAL A 67 -4.48 -2.51 -0.82
C VAL A 67 -5.16 -1.20 -1.27
N ILE A 68 -6.37 -1.26 -1.84
CA ILE A 68 -7.15 -0.06 -2.20
C ILE A 68 -7.52 0.77 -0.98
N LYS A 69 -7.94 0.14 0.12
CA LYS A 69 -8.22 0.85 1.39
C LYS A 69 -6.98 1.61 1.87
N LEU A 70 -5.81 0.99 1.81
CA LEU A 70 -4.54 1.64 2.14
C LEU A 70 -4.21 2.78 1.17
N ALA A 71 -4.44 2.57 -0.12
CA ALA A 71 -4.22 3.58 -1.14
C ALA A 71 -5.10 4.82 -0.94
N ARG A 72 -6.37 4.66 -0.55
CA ARG A 72 -7.24 5.80 -0.20
C ARG A 72 -6.67 6.60 0.96
N ILE A 73 -6.16 5.96 1.99
CA ILE A 73 -5.54 6.66 3.13
C ILE A 73 -4.31 7.46 2.66
N ILE A 74 -3.44 6.82 1.88
CA ILE A 74 -2.17 7.40 1.42
C ILE A 74 -2.40 8.52 0.38
N LEU A 75 -3.28 8.29 -0.59
CA LEU A 75 -3.47 9.15 -1.76
C LEU A 75 -4.57 10.20 -1.57
N SER A 76 -5.65 9.94 -0.82
CA SER A 76 -6.66 10.98 -0.53
C SER A 76 -6.13 12.06 0.42
N SER A 77 -4.90 11.90 0.92
CA SER A 77 -4.17 12.97 1.57
C SER A 77 -3.63 14.04 0.60
N ASP A 78 -3.69 13.79 -0.72
CA ASP A 78 -3.38 14.78 -1.78
C ASP A 78 -4.61 15.60 -2.23
N GLU A 79 -5.83 15.15 -1.95
CA GLU A 79 -7.06 15.73 -2.54
C GLU A 79 -7.73 16.83 -1.70
N ILE A 80 -7.06 17.38 -0.68
CA ILE A 80 -7.53 18.60 -0.02
C ILE A 80 -6.67 19.77 -0.52
N ASN A 81 -7.08 20.34 -1.65
CA ASN A 81 -6.74 21.69 -2.06
C ASN A 81 -7.96 22.33 -2.72
#